data_AF-A0A920KM56-F1
#
_entry.id   AF-A0A920KM56-F1
#
_cell.length_a   1.000
_cell.length_b   1.000
_cell.length_c   1.000
_cell.angle_alpha   90.00
_cell.angle_beta   90.00
_cell.angle_gamma   90.00
#
_symmetry.space_group_name_H-M   'P 1'
#
loop_
_entity.id
_entity.type
_entity.pdbx_description
1 polymer ?
#
loop_
_entity_poly.entity_id
_entity_poly.type
_entity_poly.pdbx_seq_one_letter_code
_entity_poly.pdbx_strand_id
1 'polypeptide(L)'
;MVFFPTDLKETFNAGTIVCEKHNIKGQGIGRITSVTHSPELGHWIGIGFVEGGLDKWKDTTLVGADPVRNKQMNLKVVSPHMVDPTGERMYA
;
A
#
# COMPACT_ATOMS: atom_id res chain seq x y z
N MET A 1 -7.04 2.70 2.26
CA MET A 1 -6.79 1.33 1.74
C MET A 1 -5.44 0.83 2.23
N VAL A 2 -5.19 -0.48 2.14
CA VAL A 2 -3.92 -1.11 2.54
C VAL A 2 -3.10 -1.43 1.29
N PHE A 3 -1.78 -1.30 1.39
CA PHE A 3 -0.82 -1.53 0.33
C PHE A 3 0.21 -2.55 0.79
N PHE A 4 0.45 -3.55 -0.05
CA PHE A 4 1.56 -4.49 0.08
C PHE A 4 2.58 -4.23 -1.03
N PRO A 5 3.89 -4.34 -0.77
CA PRO A 5 4.87 -4.34 -1.83
C PRO A 5 4.72 -5.65 -2.62
N THR A 6 4.83 -5.62 -3.94
CA THR A 6 4.80 -6.88 -4.72
C THR A 6 6.02 -7.74 -4.48
N ASP A 7 7.16 -7.14 -4.15
CA ASP A 7 8.30 -7.85 -3.56
C ASP A 7 8.27 -7.68 -2.04
N LEU A 8 8.00 -8.77 -1.33
CA LEU A 8 7.84 -8.78 0.13
C LEU A 8 9.12 -8.42 0.90
N LYS A 9 10.28 -8.42 0.23
CA LYS A 9 11.56 -7.96 0.82
C LYS A 9 11.71 -6.44 0.77
N GLU A 10 10.92 -5.76 -0.04
CA GLU A 10 10.97 -4.31 -0.15
C GLU A 10 10.20 -3.62 1.00
N THR A 11 10.67 -2.43 1.32
CA THR A 11 10.02 -1.51 2.27
C THR A 11 9.70 -0.18 1.58
N PHE A 12 8.72 0.55 2.10
CA PHE A 12 8.39 1.90 1.65
C PHE A 12 8.11 2.80 2.86
N ASN A 13 7.94 4.09 2.62
CA ASN A 13 7.85 5.07 3.70
C ASN A 13 6.51 5.80 3.67
N ALA A 14 6.15 6.35 4.82
CA ALA A 14 5.12 7.38 4.86
C ALA A 14 5.57 8.57 3.97
N GLY A 15 4.62 9.12 3.22
CA GLY A 15 4.88 10.16 2.23
C GLY A 15 5.19 9.64 0.83
N THR A 16 5.35 8.33 0.62
CA THR A 16 5.44 7.74 -0.73
C THR A 16 4.20 8.13 -1.55
N ILE A 17 4.44 8.68 -2.74
CA ILE A 17 3.41 9.08 -3.70
C ILE A 17 2.89 7.81 -4.39
N VAL A 18 1.59 7.68 -4.52
CA VAL A 18 0.95 6.56 -5.22
C VAL A 18 0.56 7.04 -6.62
N CYS A 19 1.01 6.31 -7.64
CA CYS A 19 0.81 6.62 -9.05
C CYS A 19 0.18 5.43 -9.79
N GLU A 20 -0.46 5.71 -10.93
CA GLU A 20 -0.84 4.65 -11.86
C GLU A 20 0.41 4.09 -12.58
N LYS A 21 0.36 2.81 -12.97
CA LYS A 21 1.51 2.08 -13.52
C LYS A 21 2.19 2.77 -14.72
N HIS A 22 1.43 3.46 -15.55
CA HIS A 22 1.94 4.12 -16.76
C HIS A 22 1.93 5.66 -16.65
N ASN A 23 1.69 6.21 -15.46
CA ASN A 23 1.61 7.66 -15.24
C ASN A 23 2.23 8.08 -13.90
N ILE A 24 3.56 7.99 -13.84
CA ILE A 24 4.36 8.37 -12.65
C ILE A 24 4.79 9.83 -12.80
N LYS A 25 3.89 10.76 -12.51
CA LYS A 25 4.14 12.21 -12.66
C LYS A 25 3.45 13.02 -11.57
N GLY A 26 4.02 14.19 -11.28
CA GLY A 26 3.41 15.18 -10.38
C GLY A 26 3.12 14.64 -8.99
N GLN A 27 1.91 14.86 -8.49
CA GLN A 27 1.46 14.42 -7.16
C GLN A 27 0.87 13.00 -7.15
N GLY A 28 0.86 12.31 -8.30
CA GLY A 28 0.22 11.01 -8.45
C GLY A 28 -1.30 11.07 -8.23
N ILE A 29 -1.87 9.94 -7.83
CA ILE A 29 -3.29 9.76 -7.51
C ILE A 29 -3.53 9.51 -6.01
N GLY A 30 -2.47 9.54 -5.19
CA GLY A 30 -2.59 9.20 -3.78
C GLY A 30 -1.29 9.30 -3.00
N ARG A 31 -1.37 8.97 -1.71
CA ARG A 31 -0.23 8.96 -0.79
C ARG A 31 -0.35 7.86 0.25
N ILE A 32 0.81 7.30 0.61
CA ILE A 32 0.99 6.46 1.79
C ILE A 32 1.09 7.36 3.02
N THR A 33 0.25 7.12 4.03
CA THR A 33 0.21 7.93 5.26
C THR A 33 0.97 7.27 6.41
N SER A 34 1.00 5.94 6.46
CA SER A 34 1.70 5.19 7.51
C SER A 34 2.20 3.86 6.99
N VAL A 35 3.33 3.41 7.51
CA VAL A 35 4.00 2.17 7.13
C VAL A 35 4.52 1.50 8.39
N THR A 36 4.35 0.18 8.49
CA THR A 36 4.90 -0.62 9.58
C THR A 36 5.25 -2.02 9.07
N HIS A 37 6.14 -2.70 9.78
CA HIS A 37 6.35 -4.13 9.58
C HIS A 37 5.22 -4.90 10.29
N SER A 38 4.58 -5.84 9.59
CA SER A 38 3.59 -6.75 10.18
C SER A 38 4.26 -8.08 10.55
N PRO A 39 4.45 -8.41 11.84
CA PRO A 39 5.01 -9.70 12.24
C PRO A 39 4.13 -10.87 11.80
N GLU A 40 2.81 -10.68 11.80
CA GLU A 40 1.85 -11.70 11.40
C GLU A 40 1.93 -12.02 9.91
N LEU A 41 2.13 -11.01 9.07
CA LEU A 41 2.25 -11.21 7.62
C LEU A 41 3.70 -11.40 7.15
N GLY A 42 4.69 -11.16 8.02
CA GLY A 42 6.12 -11.32 7.74
C GLY A 42 6.71 -10.31 6.75
N HIS A 43 6.05 -9.18 6.52
CA HIS A 43 6.52 -8.16 5.57
C HIS A 43 6.00 -6.75 5.92
N TRP A 44 6.53 -5.75 5.20
CA TRP A 44 6.11 -4.35 5.34
C TRP A 44 4.74 -4.12 4.72
N ILE A 45 3.91 -3.39 5.44
CA ILE A 45 2.58 -2.98 5.01
C ILE A 45 2.44 -1.47 5.17
N GLY A 46 1.54 -0.88 4.39
CA GLY A 46 1.21 0.52 4.57
C GLY A 46 -0.24 0.82 4.31
N ILE A 47 -0.67 1.96 4.81
CA ILE A 47 -2.02 2.49 4.61
C ILE A 47 -1.93 3.86 3.95
N GLY A 48 -2.98 4.21 3.24
CA GLY A 48 -3.06 5.49 2.55
C GLY A 48 -4.35 5.70 1.78
N PHE A 49 -4.37 6.82 1.07
CA PHE A 49 -5.51 7.29 0.29
C PHE A 49 -5.14 7.36 -1.18
N VAL A 50 -6.11 7.00 -2.04
CA VAL A 50 -6.01 7.07 -3.49
C VAL A 50 -7.34 7.55 -4.03
N GLU A 51 -7.28 8.42 -5.04
CA GLU A 51 -8.44 8.89 -5.77
C GLU A 51 -9.24 7.72 -6.36
N GLY A 52 -10.57 7.74 -6.22
CA GLY A 52 -11.45 6.65 -6.63
C GLY A 52 -11.59 5.51 -5.61
N GLY A 53 -10.84 5.54 -4.50
CA GLY A 53 -11.07 4.66 -3.37
C GLY A 53 -10.80 3.17 -3.65
N LEU A 54 -11.24 2.31 -2.73
CA LEU A 54 -10.97 0.87 -2.80
C LEU A 54 -11.69 0.21 -3.99
N ASP A 55 -12.92 0.61 -4.30
CA ASP A 55 -13.73 -0.02 -5.35
C ASP A 55 -13.06 0.01 -6.72
N LYS A 56 -12.34 1.11 -7.02
CA LYS A 56 -11.60 1.26 -8.27
C LYS A 56 -10.31 0.44 -8.31
N TRP A 57 -9.64 0.29 -7.17
CA TRP A 57 -8.25 -0.17 -7.13
C TRP A 57 -8.05 -1.52 -6.44
N LYS A 58 -9.09 -2.13 -5.88
CA LYS A 58 -9.00 -3.42 -5.18
C LYS A 58 -8.31 -4.48 -6.05
N ASP A 59 -7.35 -5.18 -5.47
CA ASP A 59 -6.57 -6.26 -6.10
C ASP A 59 -5.75 -5.84 -7.34
N THR A 60 -5.59 -4.53 -7.56
CA THR A 60 -4.75 -3.98 -8.64
C THR A 60 -3.35 -3.61 -8.13
N THR A 61 -2.42 -3.40 -9.07
CA THR A 61 -1.07 -2.92 -8.80
C THR A 61 -0.93 -1.45 -9.20
N LEU A 62 -0.51 -0.63 -8.25
CA LEU A 62 -0.11 0.77 -8.39
C LEU A 62 1.40 0.91 -8.23
N VAL A 63 1.94 2.09 -8.49
CA VAL A 63 3.36 2.40 -8.30
C VAL A 63 3.53 3.34 -7.12
N GLY A 64 4.34 2.94 -6.15
CA GLY A 64 4.83 3.82 -5.10
C GLY A 64 6.11 4.51 -5.55
N ALA A 65 6.10 5.84 -5.59
CA ALA A 65 7.24 6.67 -5.94
C ALA A 65 7.66 7.56 -4.76
N ASP A 66 8.94 7.49 -4.40
CA ASP A 66 9.59 8.35 -3.42
C ASP A 66 10.78 9.05 -4.08
N PRO A 67 10.57 10.23 -4.68
CA PRO A 67 11.63 10.96 -5.37
C PRO A 67 12.70 11.47 -4.41
N VAL A 68 12.37 11.68 -3.12
CA VAL A 68 13.33 12.15 -2.11
C VAL A 68 14.38 11.08 -1.83
N ARG A 69 13.97 9.81 -1.83
CA ARG A 69 14.87 8.65 -1.61
C ARG A 69 15.28 7.94 -2.89
N ASN A 70 14.95 8.51 -4.05
CA ASN A 70 15.15 7.92 -5.37
C ASN A 70 14.68 6.45 -5.46
N LYS A 71 13.48 6.17 -4.94
CA LYS A 71 12.94 4.81 -4.86
C LYS A 71 11.60 4.73 -5.58
N GLN A 72 11.40 3.67 -6.36
CA GLN A 72 10.12 3.32 -6.97
C GLN A 72 9.86 1.83 -6.80
N MET A 73 8.63 1.45 -6.51
CA MET A 73 8.23 0.05 -6.40
C MET A 73 6.76 -0.16 -6.75
N ASN A 74 6.40 -1.41 -6.99
CA ASN A 74 5.02 -1.81 -7.25
C ASN A 74 4.31 -2.12 -5.92
N LEU A 75 3.10 -1.56 -5.77
CA LEU A 75 2.25 -1.70 -4.59
C LEU A 75 0.95 -2.39 -5.00
N LYS A 76 0.65 -3.54 -4.40
CA LYS A 76 -0.66 -4.20 -4.52
C LYS A 76 -1.64 -3.58 -3.54
N VAL A 77 -2.78 -3.13 -4.03
CA VAL A 77 -3.89 -2.66 -3.19
C VAL A 77 -4.69 -3.85 -2.68
N VAL A 78 -4.87 -3.92 -1.37
CA VAL A 78 -5.61 -5.02 -0.71
C VAL A 78 -6.72 -4.49 0.19
N SER A 79 -7.62 -5.40 0.57
CA SER A 79 -8.68 -5.11 1.53
C SER A 79 -8.11 -4.61 2.87
N PRO A 80 -8.75 -3.64 3.53
CA PRO A 80 -8.42 -3.25 4.90
C PRO A 80 -8.56 -4.39 5.91
N HIS A 81 -9.47 -5.34 5.65
CA HIS A 81 -9.63 -6.57 6.42
C HIS A 81 -8.57 -7.60 5.97
N MET A 82 -7.30 -7.28 6.17
CA MET A 82 -6.17 -8.14 5.77
C MET A 82 -5.79 -9.18 6.83
N VAL A 83 -6.13 -8.92 8.09
CA VAL A 83 -5.85 -9.77 9.25
C VAL A 83 -7.19 -10.01 9.94
N ASP A 84 -7.52 -11.28 10.17
CA ASP A 84 -8.77 -11.74 10.79
C ASP A 84 -10.05 -11.07 10.23
N PRO A 85 -10.36 -11.27 8.94
CA PRO A 85 -11.56 -10.69 8.34
C PRO A 85 -12.87 -11.22 8.94
N THR A 86 -12.85 -12.38 9.60
CA THR A 86 -14.02 -12.99 10.25
C THR A 86 -14.17 -12.59 11.72
N GLY A 87 -13.16 -11.95 12.32
CA GLY A 87 -13.20 -11.46 13.70
C GLY A 87 -13.14 -12.57 14.76
N GLU A 88 -12.66 -13.76 14.39
CA GLU A 88 -12.65 -14.95 15.25
C GLU A 88 -11.77 -14.76 16.49
N ARG A 89 -10.76 -13.89 16.42
CA ARG A 89 -9.85 -13.60 17.54
C ARG A 89 -10.41 -12.61 18.55
N MET A 90 -11.57 -11.99 18.28
CA MET A 90 -12.18 -11.02 19.19
C MET A 90 -12.74 -11.68 20.47
N TYR A 91 -13.04 -12.98 20.43
CA TYR A 91 -13.69 -13.72 21.51
C TYR A 91 -12.75 -14.69 22.25
N ALA A 92 -11.45 -14.60 21.99
CA ALA A 92 -10.43 -15.45 22.61
C ALA A 92 -9.97 -14.94 23.98
#